data_AF-W7KWS3-F1
#
_entry.id   AF-W7KWS3-F1
#
_cell.length_a   1.000
_cell.length_b   1.000
_cell.length_c   1.000
_cell.angle_alpha   90.00
_cell.angle_beta   90.00
_cell.angle_gamma   90.00
#
_symmetry.space_group_name_H-M   'P 1'
#
loop_
_entity.id
_entity.type
_entity.pdbx_description
1 polymer ?
#
loop_
_entity_poly.entity_id
_entity_poly.type
_entity_poly.pdbx_seq_one_letter_code
_entity_poly.pdbx_strand_id
1 'polypeptide(L)'
;MPGGSVRTIVMRLFPNGYQQRKLTKLADVTAKLWNEANYERRQQFFQQKKVDLKDTWKKYYEKYKNVLGVNAQDVLQKNNEA
;
A
#
# COMPACT_ATOMS: atom_id res chain seq x y z
N MET A 1 -32.45 -1.61 -30.05
CA MET A 1 -32.23 -0.96 -28.73
C MET A 1 -31.05 -0.01 -28.87
N PRO A 2 -31.18 1.30 -28.59
CA PRO A 2 -30.07 2.22 -28.79
C PRO A 2 -29.04 2.03 -27.65
N GLY A 3 -27.79 1.80 -28.04
CA GLY A 3 -26.66 1.60 -27.14
C GLY A 3 -26.31 2.88 -26.37
N GLY A 4 -26.14 2.75 -25.05
CA GLY A 4 -25.78 3.86 -24.18
C GLY A 4 -24.38 4.40 -24.49
N SER A 5 -24.28 5.72 -24.66
CA SER A 5 -23.01 6.44 -24.74
C SER A 5 -22.29 6.38 -23.39
N VAL A 6 -21.11 5.76 -23.36
CA VAL A 6 -20.18 5.88 -22.22
C VAL A 6 -19.50 7.23 -22.31
N ARG A 7 -19.73 8.11 -21.33
CA ARG A 7 -19.01 9.38 -21.21
C ARG A 7 -17.79 9.19 -20.31
N THR A 8 -16.60 9.33 -20.86
CA THR A 8 -15.36 9.33 -20.08
C THR A 8 -15.06 10.77 -19.62
N ILE A 9 -15.16 11.02 -18.31
CA ILE A 9 -14.74 12.29 -17.71
C ILE A 9 -13.26 12.14 -17.31
N VAL A 10 -12.39 12.94 -17.93
CA VAL A 10 -10.97 13.01 -17.55
C VAL A 10 -10.78 14.14 -16.55
N MET A 11 -10.62 13.81 -15.28
CA MET A 11 -10.29 14.75 -14.21
C MET A 11 -8.77 14.87 -14.09
N ARG A 12 -8.20 16.04 -14.37
CA ARG A 12 -6.80 16.32 -14.00
C ARG A 12 -6.76 16.80 -12.56
N LEU A 13 -6.16 15.98 -11.69
CA LEU A 13 -5.77 16.41 -10.35
C LEU A 13 -4.62 17.42 -10.49
N PHE A 14 -4.91 18.69 -10.24
CA PHE A 14 -3.90 19.73 -10.03
C PHE A 14 -3.77 19.97 -8.52
N PRO A 15 -3.03 19.11 -7.79
CA PRO A 15 -2.86 19.30 -6.36
C PRO A 15 -2.13 20.60 -6.09
N ASN A 16 -2.67 21.43 -5.20
CA ASN A 16 -1.92 22.58 -4.71
C ASN A 16 -0.73 22.12 -3.84
N GLY A 17 0.21 23.03 -3.52
CA GLY A 17 1.42 22.65 -2.78
C GLY A 17 1.16 21.96 -1.43
N TYR A 18 0.03 22.25 -0.77
CA TYR A 18 -0.37 21.55 0.45
C TYR A 18 -0.84 20.12 0.17
N GLN A 19 -1.70 19.93 -0.83
CA GLN A 19 -2.16 18.61 -1.26
C GLN A 19 -1.00 17.73 -1.72
N GLN A 20 -0.05 18.29 -2.47
CA GLN A 20 1.14 17.57 -2.91
C GLN A 20 1.97 17.07 -1.72
N ARG A 21 2.27 17.93 -0.73
CA ARG A 21 2.99 17.52 0.48
C ARG A 21 2.25 16.42 1.26
N LYS A 22 0.92 16.50 1.34
CA LYS A 22 0.12 15.45 1.99
C LYS A 22 0.20 14.13 1.24
N LEU A 23 0.10 14.16 -0.09
CA LEU A 23 0.23 12.97 -0.95
C LEU A 23 1.62 12.36 -0.87
N THR A 24 2.68 13.17 -0.90
CA THR A 24 4.06 12.69 -0.74
C THR A 24 4.26 11.99 0.59
N LYS A 25 3.79 12.57 1.71
CA LYS A 25 3.87 11.90 3.02
C LYS A 25 3.16 10.55 3.04
N LEU A 26 1.98 10.45 2.41
CA LEU A 26 1.26 9.18 2.30
C LEU A 26 2.02 8.16 1.45
N ALA A 27 2.58 8.59 0.32
CA ALA A 27 3.40 7.77 -0.54
C ALA A 27 4.66 7.26 0.17
N ASP A 28 5.35 8.13 0.92
CA ASP A 28 6.56 7.76 1.68
C ASP A 28 6.27 6.71 2.74
N VAL A 29 5.20 6.89 3.52
CA VAL A 29 4.79 5.92 4.55
C VAL A 29 4.38 4.59 3.91
N THR A 30 3.68 4.64 2.77
CA THR A 30 3.27 3.46 2.01
C THR A 30 4.48 2.68 1.48
N ALA A 31 5.45 3.38 0.88
CA ALA A 31 6.69 2.80 0.40
C ALA A 31 7.49 2.16 1.54
N LYS A 32 7.51 2.81 2.71
CA LYS A 32 8.17 2.27 3.91
C LYS A 32 7.53 0.97 4.39
N LEU A 33 6.20 0.92 4.48
CA LEU A 33 5.45 -0.29 4.84
C LEU A 33 5.78 -1.44 3.87
N TRP A 34 5.72 -1.18 2.56
CA TRP A 34 6.03 -2.18 1.52
C TRP A 34 7.46 -2.73 1.64
N ASN A 35 8.44 -1.84 1.81
CA ASN A 35 9.84 -2.20 1.86
C ASN A 35 10.19 -3.00 3.13
N GLU A 36 9.65 -2.60 4.29
CA GLU A 36 9.90 -3.31 5.55
C GLU A 36 9.28 -4.72 5.53
N ALA A 37 8.04 -4.86 5.05
CA ALA A 37 7.38 -6.16 4.92
C ALA A 37 8.15 -7.11 3.99
N ASN A 38 8.58 -6.61 2.82
CA ASN A 38 9.38 -7.40 1.89
C ASN A 38 10.78 -7.72 2.41
N TYR A 39 11.42 -6.80 3.12
CA TYR A 39 12.73 -7.04 3.71
C TYR A 39 12.66 -8.19 4.72
N GLU A 40 11.69 -8.17 5.64
CA GLU A 40 11.53 -9.21 6.64
C GLU A 40 11.23 -10.59 6.02
N ARG A 41 10.35 -10.65 5.01
CA ARG A 41 10.05 -11.90 4.29
C ARG A 41 11.26 -12.47 3.57
N ARG A 42 12.05 -11.60 2.90
CA ARG A 42 13.31 -12.03 2.26
C ARG A 42 14.32 -12.54 3.28
N GLN A 43 14.45 -11.87 4.42
CA GLN A 43 15.32 -12.34 5.49
C GLN A 43 14.89 -13.72 6.01
N GLN A 44 13.59 -13.95 6.22
CA GLN A 44 13.08 -15.27 6.62
C GLN A 44 13.41 -16.34 5.57
N PHE A 45 13.23 -16.03 4.29
CA PHE A 45 13.53 -16.93 3.17
C PHE A 45 15.02 -17.31 3.12
N PHE A 46 15.93 -16.33 3.20
CA PHE A 46 17.38 -16.59 3.17
C PHE A 46 17.88 -17.32 4.43
N GLN A 47 17.18 -17.18 5.55
CA GLN A 47 17.46 -17.94 6.77
C GLN A 47 16.91 -19.39 6.74
N GLN A 48 16.43 -19.86 5.58
CA GLN A 48 15.78 -21.18 5.41
C GLN A 48 14.59 -21.41 6.35
N LYS A 49 13.98 -20.33 6.87
CA LYS A 49 12.77 -20.40 7.68
C LYS A 49 11.55 -20.41 6.76
N LYS A 50 10.49 -21.05 7.21
CA LYS A 50 9.18 -20.90 6.56
C LYS A 50 8.79 -19.43 6.60
N VAL A 51 8.53 -18.84 5.45
CA VAL A 51 8.10 -17.44 5.35
C VAL A 51 6.71 -17.33 5.98
N ASP A 52 6.60 -16.54 7.06
CA ASP A 52 5.34 -16.33 7.76
C ASP A 52 4.65 -15.06 7.25
N LEU A 53 3.76 -15.25 6.28
CA LEU A 53 2.99 -14.14 5.71
C LEU A 53 1.97 -13.58 6.69
N LYS A 54 1.41 -14.41 7.59
CA LYS A 54 0.29 -14.02 8.46
C LYS A 54 0.78 -13.19 9.64
N ASP A 55 1.85 -13.62 10.29
CA ASP A 55 2.43 -12.89 11.41
C ASP A 55 3.09 -11.60 10.95
N THR A 56 3.78 -11.64 9.80
CA THR A 56 4.32 -10.43 9.16
C THR A 56 3.21 -9.44 8.83
N TRP A 57 2.09 -9.91 8.26
CA TRP A 57 0.93 -9.06 7.97
C TRP A 57 0.35 -8.40 9.22
N LYS A 58 0.10 -9.18 10.29
CA LYS A 58 -0.46 -8.65 11.54
C LYS A 58 0.47 -7.61 12.18
N LYS A 59 1.77 -7.90 12.23
CA LYS A 59 2.79 -7.01 12.77
C LYS A 59 2.82 -5.66 12.05
N TYR A 60 2.83 -5.69 10.71
CA TYR A 60 2.92 -4.46 9.92
C TYR A 60 1.58 -3.71 9.85
N TYR A 61 0.44 -4.39 9.90
CA TYR A 61 -0.86 -3.75 10.04
C TYR A 61 -0.93 -2.96 11.35
N GLU A 62 -0.62 -3.59 12.48
CA GLU A 62 -0.62 -2.95 13.79
C GLU A 62 0.35 -1.76 13.88
N LYS A 63 1.51 -1.86 13.22
CA LYS A 63 2.51 -0.77 13.18
C LYS A 63 2.02 0.45 12.38
N TYR A 64 1.30 0.24 11.27
CA TYR A 64 0.96 1.31 10.33
C TYR A 64 -0.52 1.75 10.37
N LYS A 65 -1.41 1.02 11.05
CA LYS A 65 -2.85 1.35 11.13
C LYS A 65 -3.13 2.76 11.67
N ASN A 66 -2.30 3.25 12.60
CA ASN A 66 -2.48 4.59 13.17
C ASN A 66 -2.05 5.72 12.21
N VAL A 67 -1.25 5.40 11.19
CA VAL A 67 -0.71 6.39 10.23
C VAL A 67 -1.46 6.33 8.90
N LEU A 68 -1.73 5.13 8.38
CA LEU A 68 -2.38 4.91 7.09
C LEU A 68 -3.87 4.54 7.22
N GLY A 69 -4.36 4.22 8.42
CA GLY A 69 -5.74 3.75 8.62
C GLY A 69 -6.03 2.49 7.83
N VAL A 70 -7.17 2.47 7.14
CA VAL A 70 -7.61 1.36 6.27
C VAL A 70 -6.60 1.11 5.14
N ASN A 71 -5.90 2.13 4.65
CA ASN A 71 -4.93 1.99 3.56
C ASN A 71 -3.75 1.07 3.94
N ALA A 72 -3.45 0.88 5.24
CA ALA A 72 -2.42 -0.07 5.66
C ALA A 72 -2.76 -1.51 5.23
N GLN A 73 -4.04 -1.88 5.30
CA GLN A 73 -4.53 -3.19 4.88
C GLN A 73 -4.42 -3.35 3.36
N ASP A 74 -4.82 -2.33 2.58
CA ASP A 74 -4.77 -2.39 1.11
C ASP A 74 -3.33 -2.54 0.59
N VAL A 75 -2.38 -1.83 1.19
CA VAL A 75 -0.96 -1.92 0.84
C VAL A 75 -0.42 -3.32 1.13
N LEU A 76 -0.75 -3.89 2.29
CA LEU A 76 -0.34 -5.23 2.66
C LEU A 76 -0.99 -6.31 1.80
N GLN A 77 -2.25 -6.12 1.39
CA GLN A 77 -2.93 -7.02 0.46
C GLN A 77 -2.22 -7.03 -0.89
N LYS A 78 -1.98 -5.85 -1.48
CA LYS A 78 -1.21 -5.74 -2.73
C LYS A 78 0.20 -6.31 -2.60
N ASN A 79 0.81 -6.21 -1.43
CA ASN A 79 2.14 -6.77 -1.18
C ASN A 79 2.15 -8.30 -1.13
N ASN A 80 1.01 -8.94 -0.83
CA ASN A 80 0.86 -10.39 -0.86
C ASN A 80 0.57 -10.93 -2.27
N GLU A 81 0.09 -10.08 -3.18
CA GLU A 81 -0.17 -10.42 -4.59
C GLU A 81 1.08 -10.33 -5.46
N ALA A 82 2.14 -9.71 -4.96
CA ALA A 82 3.43 -9.51 -5.64
C ALA A 82 4.35 -10.73 -5.52
#